data_AF-A0A7G1IEH9-F1
#
_entry.id   AF-A0A7G1IEH9-F1
#
_cell.length_a   1.000
_cell.length_b   1.000
_cell.length_c   1.000
_cell.angle_alpha   90.00
_cell.angle_beta   90.00
_cell.angle_gamma   90.00
#
_symmetry.space_group_name_H-M   'P 1'
#
loop_
_entity.id
_entity.type
_entity.pdbx_description
1 polymer ?
#
loop_
_entity_poly.entity_id
_entity_poly.type
_entity_poly.pdbx_seq_one_letter_code
_entity_poly.pdbx_strand_id
1 'polypeptide(L)'
;MAAATAFESAVAATVHPAAVAANRVLLGALVATNFLGQNTPAIAATEFDYVEMWAQDVGAMVGYDAGAGAAAAELMPFGVPPLDLAGLAGQVAAQVSTAATAATGAVSPALQGALAGVPGW
;
A
#
# COMPACT_ATOMS: atom_id res chain seq x y z
N MET A 1 -6.84 -17.80 3.68
CA MET A 1 -6.75 -17.95 5.16
C MET A 1 -5.31 -17.89 5.68
N ALA A 2 -4.28 -18.18 4.87
CA ALA A 2 -2.87 -18.09 5.26
C ALA A 2 -2.44 -16.74 5.88
N ALA A 3 -2.88 -15.61 5.31
CA ALA A 3 -2.57 -14.29 5.86
C ALA A 3 -3.17 -14.06 7.26
N ALA A 4 -4.42 -14.50 7.49
CA ALA A 4 -5.08 -14.38 8.79
C ALA A 4 -4.39 -15.25 9.85
N THR A 5 -4.03 -16.49 9.49
CA THR A 5 -3.31 -17.39 10.40
C THR A 5 -1.92 -16.88 10.76
N ALA A 6 -1.21 -16.24 9.81
CA ALA A 6 0.08 -15.61 10.06
C ALA A 6 -0.06 -14.44 11.06
N PHE A 7 -1.08 -13.60 10.88
CA PHE A 7 -1.38 -12.50 11.80
C PHE A 7 -1.71 -12.99 13.21
N GLU A 8 -2.63 -13.95 13.33
CA GLU A 8 -3.04 -14.51 14.63
C GLU A 8 -1.86 -15.17 15.36
N SER A 9 -1.00 -15.87 14.63
CA SER A 9 0.21 -16.50 15.18
C SER A 9 1.21 -15.45 15.68
N ALA A 10 1.38 -14.34 14.95
CA ALA A 10 2.23 -13.24 15.37
C ALA A 10 1.70 -12.57 16.63
N VAL A 11 0.40 -12.25 16.66
CA VAL A 11 -0.27 -11.65 17.84
C VAL A 11 -0.14 -12.55 19.07
N ALA A 12 -0.30 -13.87 18.91
CA ALA A 12 -0.16 -14.83 20.01
C ALA A 12 1.29 -14.97 20.49
N ALA A 13 2.28 -14.80 19.61
CA ALA A 13 3.69 -14.90 19.94
C ALA A 13 4.28 -13.59 20.51
N THR A 14 3.70 -12.43 20.20
CA THR A 14 4.16 -11.14 20.72
C THR A 14 3.98 -11.05 22.24
N VAL A 15 4.99 -10.52 22.91
CA VAL A 15 4.99 -10.31 24.36
C VAL A 15 3.90 -9.30 24.73
N HIS A 16 3.13 -9.62 25.77
CA HIS A 16 2.08 -8.73 26.24
C HIS A 16 2.66 -7.41 26.77
N PRO A 17 2.14 -6.22 26.38
CA PRO A 17 2.69 -4.92 26.77
C PRO A 17 2.82 -4.70 28.29
N ALA A 18 1.94 -5.31 29.09
CA ALA A 18 2.01 -5.24 30.55
C ALA A 18 3.28 -5.89 31.12
N ALA A 19 3.80 -6.95 30.50
CA ALA A 19 5.05 -7.58 30.93
C ALA A 19 6.26 -6.68 30.67
N VAL A 20 6.30 -6.05 29.48
CA VAL A 20 7.31 -5.05 29.13
C VAL A 20 7.26 -3.87 30.11
N ALA A 21 6.07 -3.34 30.38
CA ALA A 21 5.88 -2.25 31.33
C ALA A 21 6.37 -2.62 32.74
N ALA A 22 6.02 -3.82 33.23
CA ALA A 22 6.47 -4.30 34.53
C ALA A 22 8.01 -4.39 34.62
N ASN A 23 8.67 -4.91 33.58
CA ASN A 23 10.13 -4.93 33.50
C ASN A 23 10.73 -3.51 33.55
N ARG A 24 10.18 -2.56 32.78
CA ARG A 24 10.69 -1.17 32.77
C ARG A 24 10.50 -0.46 34.12
N VAL A 25 9.37 -0.71 34.80
CA VAL A 25 9.12 -0.18 36.15
C VAL A 25 10.09 -0.79 37.16
N LEU A 26 10.32 -2.11 37.11
CA LEU A 26 11.27 -2.79 37.98
C LEU A 26 12.70 -2.26 37.78
N LEU A 27 13.14 -2.11 36.54
CA LEU A 27 14.45 -1.53 36.22
C LEU A 27 14.61 -0.14 36.84
N GLY A 28 13.59 0.72 36.69
CA GLY A 28 13.58 2.05 37.28
C GLY A 28 13.72 2.01 38.81
N ALA A 29 13.01 1.12 39.49
CA ALA A 29 13.09 0.95 40.94
C ALA A 29 14.47 0.43 41.39
N LEU A 30 15.03 -0.55 40.69
CA LEU A 30 16.35 -1.11 40.99
C LEU A 30 17.45 -0.06 40.83
N VAL A 31 17.40 0.73 39.76
CA VAL A 31 18.34 1.83 39.52
C VAL A 31 18.19 2.92 40.59
N ALA A 32 16.97 3.34 40.89
CA ALA A 32 16.70 4.37 41.89
C ALA A 32 17.18 4.00 43.30
N THR A 33 17.30 2.70 43.60
CA THR A 33 17.75 2.19 44.90
C THR A 33 19.20 1.68 44.90
N ASN A 34 19.94 1.81 43.79
CA ASN A 34 21.30 1.26 43.63
C ASN A 34 22.41 2.14 44.26
N PHE A 35 22.19 2.75 45.42
CA PHE A 35 23.15 3.70 46.03
C PHE A 35 24.52 3.08 46.34
N LEU A 36 24.54 1.80 46.69
CA LEU A 36 25.74 1.05 47.06
C LEU A 36 26.19 0.07 45.97
N GLY A 37 25.57 0.08 44.79
CA GLY A 37 25.90 -0.85 43.70
C GLY A 37 25.39 -2.29 43.89
N GLN A 38 24.69 -2.59 44.99
CA GLN A 38 24.23 -3.94 45.31
C GLN A 38 23.18 -4.49 44.33
N ASN A 39 22.40 -3.61 43.69
CA ASN A 39 21.37 -4.01 42.73
C ASN A 39 21.93 -4.29 41.33
N THR A 40 23.23 -4.07 41.09
CA THR A 40 23.84 -4.21 39.76
C THR A 40 23.57 -5.59 39.11
N PRO A 41 23.66 -6.73 39.83
CA PRO A 41 23.30 -8.02 39.25
C PRO A 41 21.81 -8.13 38.89
N ALA A 42 20.92 -7.58 39.71
CA ALA A 42 19.47 -7.59 39.46
C ALA A 42 19.09 -6.67 38.28
N ILE A 43 19.77 -5.54 38.12
CA ILE A 43 19.64 -4.65 36.96
C ILE A 43 20.01 -5.42 35.69
N ALA A 44 21.18 -6.09 35.68
CA ALA A 44 21.62 -6.85 34.52
C ALA A 44 20.65 -7.99 34.15
N ALA A 45 20.11 -8.69 35.15
CA ALA A 45 19.08 -9.70 34.92
C ALA A 45 17.79 -9.08 34.33
N THR A 46 17.33 -7.95 34.86
CA THR A 46 16.15 -7.24 34.34
C THR A 46 16.36 -6.75 32.90
N GLU A 47 17.55 -6.26 32.58
CA GLU A 47 17.89 -5.87 31.20
C GLU A 47 17.96 -7.08 30.26
N PHE A 48 18.46 -8.21 30.73
CA PHE A 48 18.48 -9.46 29.97
C PHE A 48 17.06 -9.94 29.65
N ASP A 49 16.16 -9.97 30.64
CA ASP A 49 14.75 -10.32 30.43
C ASP A 49 14.08 -9.40 29.38
N TYR A 50 14.45 -8.12 29.37
CA TYR A 50 13.96 -7.19 28.35
C TYR A 50 14.47 -7.52 26.95
N VAL A 51 15.75 -7.89 26.82
CA VAL A 51 16.34 -8.32 25.54
C VAL A 51 15.72 -9.63 25.05
N GLU A 52 15.38 -10.56 25.94
CA GLU A 52 14.64 -11.77 25.57
C GLU A 52 13.24 -11.44 25.04
N MET A 53 12.49 -10.56 25.72
CA MET A 53 11.20 -10.08 25.22
C MET A 53 11.33 -9.41 23.85
N TRP A 54 12.36 -8.58 23.66
CA TRP A 54 12.65 -7.96 22.36
C TRP A 54 12.95 -9.00 21.28
N ALA A 55 13.78 -9.99 21.58
CA ALA A 55 14.12 -11.05 20.63
C ALA A 55 12.90 -11.90 20.25
N GLN A 56 12.00 -12.19 21.20
CA GLN A 56 10.75 -12.87 20.94
C GLN A 56 9.84 -12.06 19.99
N ASP A 57 9.68 -10.75 20.23
CA ASP A 57 8.87 -9.88 19.39
C ASP A 57 9.45 -9.75 17.97
N VAL A 58 10.77 -9.66 17.84
CA VAL A 58 11.45 -9.70 16.54
C VAL A 58 11.17 -11.04 15.85
N GLY A 59 11.28 -12.17 16.55
CA GLY A 59 10.97 -13.49 16.00
C GLY A 59 9.53 -13.60 15.51
N ALA A 60 8.56 -13.09 16.29
CA ALA A 60 7.15 -13.06 15.92
C ALA A 60 6.92 -12.26 14.62
N MET A 61 7.52 -11.07 14.50
CA MET A 61 7.35 -10.21 13.33
C MET A 61 8.09 -10.71 12.09
N VAL A 62 9.26 -11.37 12.25
CA VAL A 62 9.94 -12.05 11.14
C VAL A 62 9.09 -13.21 10.62
N GLY A 63 8.49 -14.00 11.51
CA GLY A 63 7.56 -15.06 11.12
C GLY A 63 6.32 -14.52 10.41
N TYR A 64 5.78 -13.39 10.88
CA TYR A 64 4.67 -12.70 10.22
C TYR A 64 5.01 -12.23 8.82
N ASP A 65 6.15 -11.55 8.64
CA ASP A 65 6.61 -11.04 7.34
C ASP A 65 6.76 -12.17 6.33
N ALA A 66 7.42 -13.26 6.72
CA ALA A 66 7.57 -14.43 5.86
C ALA A 66 6.21 -15.06 5.50
N GLY A 67 5.32 -15.25 6.47
CA GLY A 67 4.00 -15.87 6.26
C GLY A 67 3.05 -14.99 5.42
N ALA A 68 3.01 -13.69 5.70
CA ALA A 68 2.21 -12.73 4.95
C ALA A 68 2.75 -12.54 3.53
N GLY A 69 4.08 -12.48 3.37
CA GLY A 69 4.74 -12.41 2.07
C GLY A 69 4.46 -13.63 1.20
N ALA A 70 4.52 -14.84 1.79
CA ALA A 70 4.14 -16.06 1.08
C ALA A 70 2.66 -16.04 0.64
N ALA A 71 1.75 -15.62 1.52
CA ALA A 71 0.33 -15.51 1.18
C ALA A 71 0.07 -14.47 0.08
N ALA A 72 0.81 -13.35 0.07
CA ALA A 72 0.71 -12.34 -0.97
C ALA A 72 1.26 -12.82 -2.32
N ALA A 73 2.30 -13.66 -2.31
CA ALA A 73 2.90 -14.21 -3.52
C ALA A 73 1.96 -15.16 -4.29
N GLU A 74 0.93 -15.70 -3.65
CA GLU A 74 -0.12 -16.51 -4.30
C GLU A 74 -1.10 -15.66 -5.13
N LEU A 75 -1.11 -14.34 -4.95
CA LEU A 75 -2.01 -13.44 -5.67
C LEU A 75 -1.52 -13.20 -7.11
N MET A 76 -2.32 -13.60 -8.09
CA MET A 76 -2.05 -13.24 -9.49
C MET A 76 -2.36 -11.76 -9.74
N PRO A 77 -1.48 -11.04 -10.46
CA PRO A 77 -1.80 -9.72 -10.99
C PRO A 77 -3.07 -9.79 -11.84
N PHE A 78 -3.88 -8.75 -11.78
CA PHE A 78 -5.04 -8.64 -12.66
C PHE A 78 -4.60 -8.62 -14.12
N GLY A 79 -5.28 -9.40 -14.95
CA GLY A 79 -5.08 -9.36 -16.39
C GLY A 79 -5.53 -8.03 -16.99
N VAL A 80 -4.91 -7.63 -18.10
CA VAL A 80 -5.39 -6.51 -18.90
C VAL A 80 -6.79 -6.87 -19.42
N PRO A 81 -7.80 -5.99 -19.27
CA PRO A 81 -9.13 -6.26 -19.80
C PRO A 81 -9.05 -6.44 -21.32
N PRO A 82 -9.84 -7.36 -21.91
CA PRO A 82 -9.76 -7.71 -23.33
C PRO A 82 -10.14 -6.55 -24.27
N LEU A 83 -10.81 -5.51 -23.76
CA LEU A 83 -11.04 -4.26 -24.49
C LEU A 83 -10.59 -3.07 -23.67
N ASP A 84 -9.83 -2.18 -24.31
CA ASP A 84 -9.58 -0.83 -23.83
C ASP A 84 -10.75 0.08 -24.22
N LEU A 85 -11.76 0.16 -23.34
CA LEU A 85 -12.91 1.04 -23.55
C LEU A 85 -12.50 2.52 -23.56
N ALA A 86 -11.45 2.90 -22.84
CA ALA A 86 -10.98 4.29 -22.79
C ALA A 86 -10.31 4.67 -24.13
N GLY A 87 -9.47 3.77 -24.66
CA GLY A 87 -8.90 3.90 -26.00
C GLY A 87 -9.97 3.94 -27.10
N LEU A 88 -10.98 3.07 -27.01
CA LEU A 88 -12.10 3.06 -27.96
C LEU A 88 -12.89 4.37 -27.92
N ALA A 89 -13.20 4.89 -26.73
CA ALA A 89 -13.88 6.17 -26.57
C ALA A 89 -13.06 7.33 -27.18
N GLY A 90 -11.74 7.33 -26.99
CA GLY A 90 -10.83 8.29 -27.61
C GLY A 90 -10.82 8.21 -29.14
N GLN A 91 -10.81 6.98 -29.69
CA GLN A 91 -10.90 6.76 -31.14
C GLN A 91 -12.23 7.23 -31.72
N VAL A 92 -13.35 6.95 -31.05
CA VAL A 92 -14.67 7.43 -31.46
C VAL A 92 -14.74 8.95 -31.43
N ALA A 93 -14.24 9.59 -30.37
CA ALA A 93 -14.19 11.05 -30.26
C ALA A 93 -13.34 11.68 -31.39
N ALA A 94 -12.21 11.08 -31.72
CA ALA A 94 -11.36 11.52 -32.84
C ALA A 94 -12.03 11.32 -34.20
N GLN A 95 -12.74 10.21 -34.42
CA GLN A 95 -13.48 9.98 -35.66
C GLN A 95 -14.62 10.99 -35.83
N VAL A 96 -15.35 11.30 -34.75
CA VAL A 96 -16.42 12.32 -34.76
C VAL A 96 -15.86 13.71 -35.05
N SER A 97 -14.74 14.10 -34.45
CA SER A 97 -14.12 15.41 -34.71
C SER A 97 -13.60 15.52 -36.14
N THR A 98 -13.02 14.45 -36.69
CA THR A 98 -12.56 14.39 -38.08
C THR A 98 -13.73 14.50 -39.05
N ALA A 99 -14.83 13.78 -38.78
CA ALA A 99 -16.06 13.86 -39.58
C ALA A 99 -16.72 15.25 -39.53
N ALA A 100 -16.76 15.87 -38.34
CA ALA A 100 -17.28 17.24 -38.18
C ALA A 100 -16.41 18.28 -38.93
N THR A 101 -15.08 18.09 -38.92
CA THR A 101 -14.14 18.96 -39.65
C THR A 101 -14.27 18.78 -41.16
N ALA A 102 -14.46 17.54 -41.65
CA ALA A 102 -14.72 17.27 -43.06
C ALA A 102 -16.06 17.85 -43.52
N ALA A 103 -17.11 17.72 -42.70
CA ALA A 103 -18.43 18.27 -42.98
C ALA A 103 -18.39 19.80 -43.07
N THR A 104 -17.72 20.47 -42.12
CA THR A 104 -17.54 21.94 -42.13
C THR A 104 -16.65 22.41 -43.29
N GLY A 105 -15.59 21.67 -43.62
CA GLY A 105 -14.75 21.94 -44.78
C GLY A 105 -15.47 21.80 -46.13
N ALA A 106 -16.47 20.92 -46.22
CA ALA A 106 -17.29 20.74 -47.42
C ALA A 106 -18.33 21.85 -47.63
N VAL A 107 -18.68 22.62 -46.58
CA VAL A 107 -19.63 23.74 -46.70
C VAL A 107 -19.06 24.90 -47.52
N SER A 108 -17.74 25.15 -47.41
CA SER A 108 -17.07 26.22 -48.15
C SER A 108 -17.17 26.07 -49.68
N PRO A 109 -16.76 24.95 -50.31
CA PRO A 109 -16.91 24.76 -51.75
C PRO A 109 -18.38 24.69 -52.19
N ALA A 110 -19.29 24.18 -51.34
CA ALA A 110 -20.73 24.17 -51.63
C ALA A 110 -21.30 25.60 -51.69
N LEU A 111 -20.89 26.48 -50.78
CA LEU A 111 -21.27 27.89 -50.78
C LEU A 111 -20.63 28.66 -51.94
N GLN A 112 -19.37 28.37 -52.28
CA GLN A 112 -18.71 28.94 -53.47
C GLN A 112 -19.39 28.49 -54.78
N GLY A 113 -19.85 27.24 -54.86
CA GLY A 113 -20.66 26.75 -55.97
C GLY A 113 -22.04 27.41 -56.05
N ALA A 114 -22.69 27.65 -54.90
CA ALA A 114 -23.99 28.31 -54.83
C ALA A 114 -23.91 29.80 -55.23
N LEU A 115 -22.87 30.52 -54.78
CA LEU A 115 -22.65 31.93 -55.12
C LEU A 115 -22.22 32.12 -56.58
N ALA A 116 -21.47 31.18 -57.17
CA ALA A 116 -21.14 31.19 -58.60
C ALA A 116 -22.35 30.92 -59.50
N GLY A 117 -23.42 30.33 -58.96
CA GLY A 117 -24.67 30.02 -59.66
C GLY A 117 -25.74 31.10 -59.57
N VAL A 118 -25.54 32.18 -58.79
CA VAL A 118 -26.47 33.30 -58.74
C VAL A 118 -26.22 34.21 -59.94
N PRO A 119 -27.16 34.31 -60.92
CA PRO A 119 -26.98 35.19 -62.07
C PRO A 119 -26.98 36.65 -61.60
N GLY A 120 -25.96 37.41 -61.99
CA GLY A 120 -25.90 38.85 -61.78
C GLY A 120 -27.04 39.58 -62.51
N TRP A 121 -27.50 40.68 -61.90
CA TRP A 121 -28.32 41.72 -62.51
C TRP A 121 -27.59 42.36 -63.70
#